data_AF-A0A0C9S0M4-F1
#
_entry.id   AF-A0A0C9S0M4-F1
#
_cell.length_a   1.000
_cell.length_b   1.000
_cell.length_c   1.000
_cell.angle_alpha   90.00
_cell.angle_beta   90.00
_cell.angle_gamma   90.00
#
_symmetry.space_group_name_H-M   'P 1'
#
loop_
_entity.id
_entity.type
_entity.pdbx_description
1 polymer ?
#
loop_
_entity_poly.entity_id
_entity_poly.type
_entity_poly.pdbx_seq_one_letter_code
_entity_poly.pdbx_strand_id
1 'polypeptide(L)'
;YVARKTILKTGCKECSDKLLVSADDANEQLAMFTKFCDNGGLIYPSEELFAFVDALETTFTMWFSYNELRSDSLDELVSCLQNNNVTLGCAQHGPSLSNQIKKFFLVTRLHFYTKALNKERASSREKKKHLKLRRVT
;
A
#
# COMPACT_ATOMS: atom_id res chain seq x y z
N TYR A 1 -2.26 3.91 7.47
CA TYR A 1 -2.19 5.07 6.53
C TYR A 1 -3.34 5.09 5.53
N VAL A 2 -3.57 3.99 4.79
CA VAL A 2 -4.70 3.85 3.82
C VAL A 2 -6.04 4.28 4.43
N ALA A 3 -6.43 3.68 5.56
CA ALA A 3 -7.64 4.04 6.30
C ALA A 3 -7.85 5.54 6.50
N ARG A 4 -6.81 6.26 6.94
CA ARG A 4 -6.88 7.72 7.14
C ARG A 4 -7.19 8.49 5.86
N LYS A 5 -6.66 8.01 4.73
CA LYS A 5 -6.73 8.71 3.44
C LYS A 5 -7.96 8.35 2.61
N THR A 6 -8.64 7.25 2.94
CA THR A 6 -9.84 6.77 2.25
C THR A 6 -11.04 6.70 3.19
N ILE A 7 -11.05 5.76 4.14
CA ILE A 7 -12.21 5.44 5.00
C ILE A 7 -12.66 6.66 5.79
N LEU A 8 -11.76 7.35 6.50
CA LEU A 8 -12.14 8.53 7.29
C LEU A 8 -12.70 9.68 6.45
N LYS A 9 -12.34 9.75 5.15
CA LYS A 9 -12.88 10.78 4.26
C LYS A 9 -14.32 10.52 3.84
N THR A 10 -14.80 9.29 3.99
CA THR A 10 -16.20 8.97 3.67
C THR A 10 -17.17 9.61 4.63
N GLY A 11 -16.75 9.88 5.88
CA GLY A 11 -17.64 10.31 6.96
C GLY A 11 -18.70 9.26 7.34
N CYS A 12 -18.65 8.06 6.76
CA CYS A 12 -19.63 7.00 7.00
C CYS A 12 -19.27 6.24 8.27
N LYS A 13 -20.18 6.29 9.25
CA LYS A 13 -20.00 5.60 10.53
C LYS A 13 -19.97 4.08 10.34
N GLU A 14 -20.89 3.51 9.56
CA GLU A 14 -20.93 2.06 9.31
C GLU A 14 -19.63 1.54 8.66
N CYS A 15 -19.06 2.27 7.71
CA CYS A 15 -17.78 1.89 7.11
C CYS A 15 -16.63 1.98 8.11
N SER A 16 -16.65 3.00 8.98
CA SER A 16 -15.63 3.19 10.01
C SER A 16 -15.70 2.07 11.04
N ASP A 17 -16.90 1.78 11.57
CA ASP A 17 -17.13 0.76 12.59
C ASP A 17 -16.81 -0.65 12.06
N LYS A 18 -17.02 -0.91 10.77
CA LYS A 18 -16.68 -2.19 10.14
C LYS A 18 -15.20 -2.36 9.82
N LEU A 19 -14.54 -1.28 9.38
CA LEU A 19 -13.18 -1.36 8.82
C LEU A 19 -12.09 -0.86 9.77
N LEU A 20 -12.46 -0.25 10.88
CA LEU A 20 -11.55 0.28 11.90
C LEU A 20 -11.95 -0.27 13.26
N VAL A 21 -10.96 -0.42 14.14
CA VAL A 21 -11.14 -0.91 15.51
C VAL A 21 -10.46 0.03 16.49
N SER A 22 -10.81 -0.09 17.77
CA SER A 22 -10.07 0.60 18.83
C SER A 22 -8.67 0.00 18.99
N ALA A 23 -7.76 0.70 19.68
CA ALA A 23 -6.43 0.16 19.97
C ALA A 23 -6.50 -1.12 20.85
N ASP A 24 -7.48 -1.17 21.76
CA ASP A 24 -7.67 -2.28 22.69
C ASP A 24 -8.25 -3.50 21.99
N ASP A 25 -9.16 -3.30 21.03
CA ASP A 25 -9.81 -4.37 20.25
C ASP A 25 -8.97 -4.82 19.04
N ALA A 26 -7.88 -4.12 18.74
CA ALA A 26 -7.03 -4.45 17.61
C ALA A 26 -6.28 -5.78 17.84
N ASN A 27 -6.33 -6.66 16.84
CA ASN A 27 -5.56 -7.90 16.83
C ASN A 27 -4.08 -7.62 17.15
N GLU A 28 -3.57 -8.26 18.20
CA GLU A 28 -2.25 -7.96 18.77
C GLU A 28 -1.11 -8.16 17.76
N GLN A 29 -1.17 -9.22 16.97
CA GLN A 29 -0.13 -9.54 15.98
C GLN A 29 -0.13 -8.52 14.84
N LEU A 30 -1.31 -8.18 14.32
CA LEU A 30 -1.43 -7.21 13.21
C LEU A 30 -1.12 -5.78 13.66
N ALA A 31 -1.45 -5.44 14.91
CA ALA A 31 -1.31 -4.11 15.45
C ALA A 31 0.03 -3.84 16.13
N MET A 32 0.86 -4.87 16.38
CA MET A 32 2.09 -4.77 17.20
C MET A 32 2.95 -3.56 16.83
N PHE A 33 3.29 -3.39 15.56
CA PHE A 33 4.12 -2.28 15.10
C PHE A 33 3.40 -0.92 15.21
N THR A 34 2.09 -0.90 14.95
CA THR A 34 1.29 0.33 15.10
C THR A 34 1.26 0.75 16.56
N LYS A 35 0.98 -0.17 17.50
CA LYS A 35 0.98 0.09 18.95
C LYS A 35 2.32 0.61 19.43
N PHE A 36 3.42 -0.02 18.98
CA PHE A 36 4.77 0.42 19.33
C PHE A 36 5.09 1.86 18.89
N CYS A 37 4.58 2.29 17.74
CA CYS A 37 4.80 3.64 17.21
C CYS A 37 3.71 4.65 17.60
N ASP A 38 2.65 4.24 18.30
CA ASP A 38 1.50 5.09 18.56
C ASP A 38 1.77 6.01 19.76
N ASN A 39 1.54 7.31 19.54
CA ASN A 39 1.58 8.34 20.58
C ASN A 39 0.17 8.92 20.84
N GLY A 40 -0.89 8.13 20.60
CA GLY A 40 -2.28 8.48 20.85
C GLY A 40 -3.03 9.04 19.64
N GLY A 41 -2.57 8.78 18.43
CA GLY A 41 -3.16 9.36 17.21
C GLY A 41 -3.21 8.43 16.02
N LEU A 42 -2.68 7.21 16.11
CA LEU A 42 -2.76 6.24 15.02
C LEU A 42 -4.15 5.60 14.95
N ILE A 43 -4.42 4.97 13.81
CA ILE A 43 -5.69 4.32 13.51
C ILE A 43 -5.41 2.85 13.31
N TYR A 44 -6.24 2.00 13.90
CA TYR A 44 -6.11 0.56 13.85
C TYR A 44 -7.10 -0.01 12.83
N PRO A 45 -6.61 -0.70 11.78
CA PRO A 45 -7.47 -1.35 10.80
C PRO A 45 -8.13 -2.59 11.42
N SER A 46 -9.35 -2.91 11.00
CA SER A 46 -9.91 -4.24 11.25
C SER A 46 -9.15 -5.30 10.46
N GLU A 47 -9.32 -6.57 10.83
CA GLU A 47 -8.70 -7.70 10.12
C GLU A 47 -9.12 -7.75 8.64
N GLU A 48 -10.39 -7.44 8.35
CA GLU A 48 -10.92 -7.37 6.98
C GLU A 48 -10.17 -6.34 6.13
N LEU A 49 -9.95 -5.13 6.69
CA LEU A 49 -9.20 -4.09 5.99
C LEU A 49 -7.73 -4.46 5.85
N PHE A 50 -7.12 -5.04 6.89
CA PHE A 50 -5.73 -5.47 6.87
C PHE A 50 -5.52 -6.52 5.76
N ALA A 51 -6.33 -7.58 5.75
CA ALA A 51 -6.24 -8.65 4.77
C ALA A 51 -6.41 -8.15 3.33
N PHE A 52 -7.32 -7.19 3.11
CA PHE A 52 -7.49 -6.59 1.79
C PHE A 52 -6.25 -5.82 1.34
N VAL A 53 -5.66 -4.99 2.21
CA VAL A 53 -4.44 -4.23 1.89
C VAL A 53 -3.24 -5.16 1.69
N ASP A 54 -3.13 -6.20 2.51
CA ASP A 54 -2.09 -7.22 2.40
C ASP A 54 -2.19 -8.02 1.08
N ALA A 55 -3.41 -8.36 0.65
CA ALA A 55 -3.65 -8.97 -0.66
C ALA A 55 -3.20 -8.04 -1.80
N LEU A 56 -3.48 -6.73 -1.72
CA LEU A 56 -3.00 -5.77 -2.71
C LEU A 56 -1.47 -5.68 -2.74
N GLU A 57 -0.81 -5.69 -1.58
CA GLU A 57 0.65 -5.68 -1.47
C GLU A 57 1.27 -6.96 -2.02
N THR A 58 0.67 -8.11 -1.73
CA THR A 58 1.11 -9.40 -2.26
C THR A 58 0.96 -9.43 -3.78
N THR A 59 -0.17 -9.00 -4.33
CA THR A 59 -0.37 -8.91 -5.79
C THR A 59 0.63 -7.95 -6.42
N PHE A 60 0.82 -6.76 -5.86
CA PHE A 60 1.78 -5.78 -6.36
C PHE A 60 3.21 -6.33 -6.36
N THR A 61 3.63 -6.93 -5.25
CA THR A 61 4.98 -7.49 -5.09
C THR A 61 5.21 -8.65 -6.05
N MET A 62 4.26 -9.56 -6.15
CA MET A 62 4.33 -10.69 -7.09
C MET A 62 4.42 -10.16 -8.53
N TRP A 63 3.58 -9.20 -8.91
CA TRP A 63 3.58 -8.64 -10.26
C TRP A 63 4.94 -8.06 -10.66
N PHE A 64 5.53 -7.20 -9.83
CA PHE A 64 6.83 -6.57 -10.10
C PHE A 64 8.05 -7.43 -9.74
N SER A 65 7.83 -8.65 -9.25
CA SER A 65 8.89 -9.67 -9.17
C SER A 65 9.12 -10.34 -10.52
N TYR A 66 8.08 -10.43 -11.37
CA TYR A 66 8.15 -11.05 -12.69
C TYR A 66 8.19 -10.04 -13.84
N ASN A 67 7.70 -8.81 -13.62
CA ASN A 67 7.58 -7.80 -14.65
C ASN A 67 8.43 -6.57 -14.35
N GLU A 68 9.08 -6.05 -15.38
CA GLU A 68 9.71 -4.73 -15.30
C GLU A 68 8.66 -3.62 -15.23
N LEU A 69 8.96 -2.55 -14.48
CA LEU A 69 8.11 -1.36 -14.42
C LEU A 69 8.08 -0.65 -15.79
N ARG A 70 7.04 -0.94 -16.56
CA ARG A 70 6.73 -0.35 -17.87
C ARG A 70 5.25 0.03 -17.93
N SER A 71 4.86 0.90 -18.86
CA SER A 71 3.48 1.38 -18.96
C SER A 71 2.47 0.26 -19.20
N ASP A 72 2.79 -0.67 -20.12
CA ASP A 72 1.98 -1.85 -20.41
C ASP A 72 1.78 -2.74 -19.18
N SER A 73 2.84 -2.99 -18.42
CA SER A 73 2.77 -3.77 -17.17
C SER A 73 1.88 -3.13 -16.11
N LEU A 74 1.73 -1.79 -16.13
CA LEU A 74 0.86 -1.07 -15.20
C LEU A 74 -0.60 -1.17 -15.61
N ASP A 75 -0.89 -1.05 -16.91
CA ASP A 75 -2.25 -1.17 -17.44
C ASP A 75 -2.82 -2.57 -17.20
N GLU A 76 -2.00 -3.60 -17.36
CA GLU A 76 -2.35 -5.00 -17.06
C GLU A 76 -2.61 -5.22 -15.56
N LEU A 77 -1.75 -4.68 -14.68
CA LEU A 77 -1.95 -4.76 -13.22
C LEU A 77 -3.25 -4.07 -12.80
N VAL A 78 -3.52 -2.88 -13.33
CA VAL A 78 -4.76 -2.14 -13.04
C VAL A 78 -5.97 -2.95 -13.50
N SER A 79 -5.92 -3.54 -14.69
CA SER A 79 -6.99 -4.37 -15.23
C SER A 79 -7.23 -5.61 -14.35
N CYS A 80 -6.16 -6.28 -13.90
CA CYS A 80 -6.23 -7.41 -12.97
C CYS A 80 -6.93 -7.01 -11.66
N LEU A 81 -6.57 -5.87 -11.08
CA LEU A 81 -7.14 -5.40 -9.81
C LEU A 81 -8.58 -4.86 -9.94
N GLN A 82 -8.96 -4.38 -11.12
CA GLN A 82 -10.34 -4.01 -11.43
C GLN A 82 -11.25 -5.24 -11.52
N ASN A 83 -10.77 -6.35 -12.09
CA ASN A 83 -11.51 -7.60 -12.19
C ASN A 83 -11.74 -8.31 -10.85
N ASN A 84 -11.01 -7.92 -9.80
CA ASN A 84 -11.23 -8.42 -8.46
C ASN A 84 -12.48 -7.76 -7.83
N ASN A 85 -13.55 -8.53 -7.63
CA ASN A 85 -14.84 -8.04 -7.14
C ASN A 85 -14.93 -7.90 -5.60
N VAL A 86 -13.82 -7.91 -4.86
CA VAL A 86 -13.86 -7.76 -3.41
C VAL A 86 -14.27 -6.34 -3.01
N THR A 87 -15.38 -6.25 -2.27
CA THR A 87 -15.98 -5.00 -1.77
C THR A 87 -15.83 -4.88 -0.25
N LEU A 88 -15.38 -3.71 0.22
CA LEU A 88 -15.18 -3.39 1.64
C LEU A 88 -16.11 -2.27 2.09
N GLY A 89 -16.65 -2.39 3.29
CA GLY A 89 -17.51 -1.37 3.90
C GLY A 89 -18.99 -1.76 3.91
N CYS A 90 -19.87 -0.77 4.02
CA CYS A 90 -21.32 -0.97 4.01
C CYS A 90 -21.87 -1.11 2.58
N ALA A 91 -23.12 -1.58 2.46
CA ALA A 91 -23.75 -1.86 1.16
C ALA A 91 -23.78 -0.64 0.23
N GLN A 92 -23.97 0.56 0.78
CA GLN A 92 -24.02 1.81 0.01
C GLN A 92 -22.65 2.21 -0.57
N HIS A 93 -21.59 2.07 0.22
CA HIS A 93 -20.27 2.60 -0.14
C HIS A 93 -19.31 1.53 -0.68
N GLY A 94 -19.60 0.25 -0.46
CA GLY A 94 -18.71 -0.89 -0.65
C GLY A 94 -17.89 -0.85 -1.95
N PRO A 95 -18.55 -0.83 -3.12
CA PRO A 95 -17.86 -0.79 -4.41
C PRO A 95 -16.98 0.46 -4.58
N SER A 96 -17.52 1.64 -4.23
CA SER A 96 -16.80 2.91 -4.39
C SER A 96 -15.58 3.01 -3.46
N LEU A 97 -15.73 2.55 -2.20
CA LEU A 97 -14.69 2.59 -1.19
C LEU A 97 -13.55 1.62 -1.51
N SER A 98 -13.86 0.39 -1.91
CA SER A 98 -12.85 -0.57 -2.40
C SER A 98 -12.04 0.00 -3.55
N ASN A 99 -12.70 0.60 -4.55
CA ASN A 99 -12.01 1.19 -5.69
C ASN A 99 -11.13 2.37 -5.30
N GLN A 100 -11.59 3.21 -4.37
CA GLN A 100 -10.77 4.29 -3.81
C GLN A 100 -9.54 3.74 -3.06
N ILE A 101 -9.70 2.68 -2.28
CA ILE A 101 -8.60 2.01 -1.58
C ILE A 101 -7.59 1.46 -2.58
N LYS A 102 -8.03 0.67 -3.57
CA LYS A 102 -7.18 0.12 -4.64
C LYS A 102 -6.39 1.22 -5.35
N LYS A 103 -7.08 2.27 -5.81
CA LYS A 103 -6.46 3.41 -6.50
C LYS A 103 -5.41 4.09 -5.61
N PHE A 104 -5.78 4.42 -4.38
CA PHE A 104 -4.88 5.11 -3.44
C PHE A 104 -3.66 4.25 -3.11
N PHE A 105 -3.88 2.97 -2.84
CA PHE A 105 -2.82 2.00 -2.57
C PHE A 105 -1.84 1.92 -3.73
N LEU A 106 -2.32 1.68 -4.96
CA LEU A 106 -1.47 1.52 -6.14
C LEU A 106 -0.62 2.75 -6.42
N VAL A 107 -1.21 3.94 -6.42
CA VAL A 107 -0.48 5.20 -6.65
C VAL A 107 0.60 5.40 -5.58
N THR A 108 0.25 5.15 -4.32
CA THR A 108 1.18 5.29 -3.20
C THR A 108 2.32 4.28 -3.30
N ARG A 109 2.00 3.01 -3.61
CA ARG A 109 2.98 1.93 -3.69
C ARG A 109 3.91 2.10 -4.88
N LEU A 110 3.39 2.48 -6.04
CA LEU A 110 4.20 2.85 -7.21
C LEU A 110 5.15 3.99 -6.91
N HIS A 111 4.68 5.05 -6.25
CA HIS A 111 5.55 6.15 -5.85
C HIS A 111 6.73 5.66 -5.01
N PHE A 112 6.47 4.83 -3.98
CA PHE A 112 7.54 4.29 -3.14
C PHE A 112 8.46 3.34 -3.91
N TYR A 113 7.91 2.51 -4.78
CA TYR A 113 8.68 1.57 -5.60
C TYR A 113 9.61 2.29 -6.58
N THR A 114 9.08 3.25 -7.36
CA THR A 114 9.89 4.06 -8.27
C THR A 114 10.94 4.89 -7.52
N LYS A 115 10.61 5.43 -6.35
CA LYS A 115 11.57 6.14 -5.49
C LYS A 115 12.72 5.21 -5.07
N ALA A 116 12.44 3.96 -4.71
CA ALA A 116 13.45 2.97 -4.36
C ALA A 116 14.34 2.61 -5.57
N LEU A 117 13.76 2.33 -6.74
CA LEU A 117 14.50 2.05 -7.98
C LEU A 117 15.44 3.21 -8.37
N ASN A 118 14.96 4.45 -8.25
CA ASN A 118 15.76 5.63 -8.55
C ASN A 118 16.93 5.81 -7.57
N LYS A 119 16.70 5.55 -6.27
CA LYS A 119 17.76 5.57 -5.26
C LYS A 119 18.83 4.52 -5.54
N GLU A 120 18.44 3.32 -5.95
CA GLU A 120 19.38 2.24 -6.29
C GLU A 120 20.21 2.58 -7.53
N ARG A 121 19.58 3.13 -8.58
CA ARG A 121 20.27 3.60 -9.79
C ARG A 121 21.29 4.69 -9.46
N ALA A 122 20.92 5.66 -8.61
CA ALA A 122 21.82 6.70 -8.16
C ALA A 122 23.03 6.13 -7.39
N SER A 123 22.78 5.25 -6.41
CA SER A 123 23.83 4.57 -5.64
C SER A 123 24.79 3.78 -6.54
N SER A 124 24.25 3.05 -7.52
CA SER A 124 25.04 2.28 -8.49
C SER A 124 25.93 3.16 -9.37
N ARG A 125 25.45 4.35 -9.76
CA ARG A 125 26.24 5.32 -10.53
C ARG A 125 27.41 5.86 -9.70
N GLU A 126 27.17 6.21 -8.44
CA GLU A 126 28.22 6.69 -7.53
C GLU A 126 29.29 5.62 -7.28
N LYS A 127 28.88 4.36 -7.02
CA LYS A 127 29.83 3.22 -6.90
C LYS A 127 30.71 3.07 -8.14
N LYS A 128 30.13 3.18 -9.34
CA LYS A 128 30.88 3.12 -10.61
C LYS A 128 31.86 4.29 -10.76
N LYS A 129 31.52 5.50 -10.29
CA LYS A 129 32.46 6.64 -10.28
C LYS A 129 33.65 6.38 -9.35
N HIS A 130 33.40 5.92 -8.12
CA HIS A 130 34.48 5.59 -7.18
C HIS A 130 35.40 4.48 -7.70
N LEU A 131 34.84 3.45 -8.36
CA LEU A 131 35.63 2.39 -8.98
C LEU A 131 36.53 2.91 -10.12
N LYS A 132 36.06 3.89 -10.90
CA LYS A 132 36.88 4.52 -11.94
C LYS A 132 38.02 5.34 -11.34
N LEU A 133 37.74 6.14 -10.31
CA LEU A 133 38.76 6.96 -9.63
C LEU A 133 39.88 6.09 -9.03
N ARG A 134 39.53 4.96 -8.40
CA ARG A 134 40.50 4.00 -7.84
C ARG A 134 41.44 3.36 -8.88
N ARG A 135 41.08 3.37 -10.17
CA ARG A 135 41.94 2.82 -11.24
C ARG A 135 42.89 3.85 -11.84
N VAL A 136 42.76 5.12 -11.48
CA VAL A 136 43.56 6.23 -12.02
C VAL A 136 44.57 6.76 -10.97
N THR A 137 44.32 6.48 -9.68
CA THR A 137 45.28 6.62 -8.58
C THR A 137 46.00 5.31 -8.31
#